data_AF-A0A9P9IB13-F1
#
_entry.id   AF-A0A9P9IB13-F1
#
_cell.length_a   1.000
_cell.length_b   1.000
_cell.length_c   1.000
_cell.angle_alpha   90.00
_cell.angle_beta   90.00
_cell.angle_gamma   90.00
#
_symmetry.space_group_name_H-M   'P 1'
#
loop_
_entity.id
_entity.type
_entity.pdbx_description
1 polymer ?
#
loop_
_entity_poly.entity_id
_entity_poly.type
_entity_poly.pdbx_seq_one_letter_code
_entity_poly.pdbx_strand_id
1 'polypeptide(L)'
;MRHLPYFDNKSTAYIHFKSRLLDFTAFTLQNYEKHKSFHEGLEFWSDEGEVDPSDVVCIAVGHESFGRQLWLNVKDYEIHEDMVAGDMVDAVQVETFFENLKEQYQTLKLIPGRGRITIEADKTPEREGRITEEEYVRQIYRQHGWPDAFCKEEAFKAVDDWIDPLYESRYEWARSPPDWDSVRWT
;
A
#
# COMPACT_ATOMS: atom_id res chain seq x y z
N MET A 1 -1.59 13.91 2.95
CA MET A 1 -0.78 12.69 3.20
C MET A 1 0.59 12.91 3.88
N ARG A 2 1.15 14.13 3.94
CA ARG A 2 2.41 14.43 4.70
C ARG A 2 2.34 14.25 6.22
N HIS A 3 1.18 13.87 6.77
CA HIS A 3 0.91 13.77 8.21
C HIS A 3 0.59 12.34 8.67
N LEU A 4 0.65 11.35 7.76
CA LEU A 4 0.52 9.95 8.13
C LEU A 4 1.91 9.43 8.54
N PRO A 5 2.07 8.80 9.72
CA PRO A 5 3.38 8.47 10.31
C PRO A 5 4.26 7.54 9.46
N TYR A 6 3.67 6.84 8.48
CA TYR A 6 4.38 5.91 7.61
C TYR A 6 5.10 6.59 6.42
N PHE A 7 4.63 7.74 5.95
CA PHE A 7 5.05 8.32 4.67
C PHE A 7 5.91 9.58 4.89
N ASP A 8 7.17 9.52 4.47
CA ASP A 8 8.07 10.68 4.43
C ASP A 8 8.31 11.15 3.00
N ASN A 9 9.03 12.27 2.83
CA ASN A 9 9.33 12.83 1.50
C ASN A 9 10.29 11.96 0.65
N LYS A 10 10.79 10.85 1.20
CA LYS A 10 11.57 9.85 0.47
C LYS A 10 10.71 8.62 0.12
N SER A 11 9.45 8.56 0.58
CA SER A 11 8.62 7.37 0.72
C SER A 11 8.77 6.38 -0.44
N THR A 12 9.67 5.42 -0.23
CA THR A 12 9.69 4.12 -0.90
C THR A 12 8.68 3.15 -0.25
N ALA A 13 7.94 3.61 0.76
CA ALA A 13 6.98 2.81 1.47
C ALA A 13 5.72 2.58 0.62
N TYR A 14 5.23 1.34 0.69
CA TYR A 14 3.99 0.92 0.07
C TYR A 14 2.82 1.33 0.97
N ILE A 15 1.80 1.97 0.40
CA ILE A 15 0.59 2.38 1.14
C ILE A 15 -0.39 1.22 1.33
N HIS A 16 -0.39 0.28 0.40
CA HIS A 16 -1.20 -0.93 0.41
C HIS A 16 -0.38 -2.08 -0.21
N PHE A 17 -0.94 -3.29 -0.24
CA PHE A 17 -0.37 -4.42 -0.96
C PHE A 17 0.11 -4.08 -2.37
N LYS A 18 1.43 -4.17 -2.57
CA LYS A 18 2.14 -3.81 -3.80
C LYS A 18 1.77 -2.42 -4.39
N SER A 19 1.23 -1.52 -3.57
CA SER A 19 0.78 -0.19 -3.98
C SER A 19 1.71 0.91 -3.47
N ARG A 20 2.14 1.82 -4.35
CA ARG A 20 3.01 2.95 -3.99
C ARG A 20 2.34 4.28 -4.31
N LEU A 21 2.45 5.23 -3.38
CA LEU A 21 1.98 6.60 -3.59
C LEU A 21 2.78 7.34 -4.67
N LEU A 22 2.07 8.11 -5.47
CA LEU A 22 2.65 9.04 -6.43
C LEU A 22 3.09 10.33 -5.74
N ASP A 23 4.32 10.79 -6.02
CA ASP A 23 4.82 12.07 -5.51
C ASP A 23 4.56 13.18 -6.53
N PHE A 24 3.33 13.70 -6.53
CA PHE A 24 2.94 14.83 -7.37
C PHE A 24 3.82 16.07 -7.22
N THR A 25 4.53 16.22 -6.10
CA THR A 25 5.42 17.38 -5.91
C THR A 25 6.72 17.27 -6.67
N ALA A 26 7.06 16.07 -7.13
CA ALA A 26 8.20 15.79 -7.99
C ALA A 26 7.81 15.62 -9.48
N PHE A 27 6.52 15.70 -9.83
CA PHE A 27 6.07 15.56 -11.22
C PHE A 27 6.67 16.64 -12.11
N THR A 28 7.28 16.21 -13.22
CA THR A 28 7.59 17.09 -14.33
C THR A 28 6.35 17.22 -15.23
N LEU A 29 6.35 18.20 -16.14
CA LEU A 29 5.28 18.31 -17.14
C LEU A 29 5.15 17.03 -17.98
N GLN A 30 6.27 16.40 -18.35
CA GLN A 30 6.26 15.15 -19.11
C GLN A 30 5.57 14.02 -18.33
N ASN A 31 5.81 13.95 -17.02
CA ASN A 31 5.20 12.96 -16.15
C ASN A 31 3.70 13.19 -16.03
N TYR A 32 3.28 14.46 -15.88
CA TYR A 32 1.88 14.83 -15.88
C TYR A 32 1.17 14.42 -17.18
N GLU A 33 1.76 14.70 -18.35
CA GLU A 33 1.16 14.29 -19.64
C GLU A 33 1.06 12.77 -19.77
N LYS A 34 2.09 12.02 -19.36
CA LYS A 34 2.04 10.56 -19.33
C LYS A 34 0.96 10.05 -18.36
N HIS A 35 0.83 10.69 -17.22
CA HIS A 35 -0.16 10.34 -16.20
C HIS A 35 -1.58 10.69 -16.65
N LYS A 36 -1.77 11.72 -17.48
CA LYS A 36 -3.08 12.08 -18.02
C LYS A 36 -3.68 10.97 -18.86
N SER A 37 -2.86 10.16 -19.54
CA SER A 37 -3.37 9.00 -20.29
C SER A 37 -3.54 7.74 -19.43
N PHE A 38 -3.27 7.77 -18.12
CA PHE A 38 -3.38 6.57 -17.28
C PHE A 38 -4.82 6.06 -17.17
N HIS A 39 -5.81 6.93 -17.30
CA HIS A 39 -7.23 6.55 -17.29
C HIS A 39 -7.73 6.07 -18.66
N GLU A 40 -6.88 6.01 -19.70
CA GLU A 40 -7.32 5.66 -21.05
C GLU A 40 -7.85 4.23 -21.11
N GLY A 41 -9.12 4.07 -21.49
CA GLY A 41 -9.80 2.78 -21.55
C GLY A 41 -10.37 2.28 -20.22
N LEU A 42 -10.29 3.09 -19.15
CA LEU A 42 -10.95 2.81 -17.88
C LEU A 42 -12.29 3.53 -17.80
N GLU A 43 -13.26 2.87 -17.19
CA GLU A 43 -14.57 3.43 -16.85
C GLU A 43 -14.68 3.54 -15.34
N PHE A 44 -15.13 4.69 -14.85
CA PHE A 44 -15.32 4.95 -13.42
C PHE A 44 -16.80 5.16 -13.14
N TRP A 45 -17.29 4.50 -12.09
CA TRP A 45 -18.69 4.53 -11.69
C TRP A 45 -18.80 4.84 -10.21
N SER A 46 -19.65 5.81 -9.88
CA SER A 46 -20.03 6.21 -8.52
C SER A 46 -21.49 5.84 -8.27
N ASP A 47 -21.96 6.05 -7.02
CA ASP A 47 -23.38 5.95 -6.69
C ASP A 47 -24.25 6.97 -7.47
N GLU A 48 -23.65 8.07 -7.92
CA GLU A 48 -24.30 9.13 -8.71
C GLU A 48 -24.26 8.87 -10.22
N GLY A 49 -23.62 7.76 -10.65
CA GLY A 49 -23.51 7.32 -12.03
C GLY A 49 -22.09 7.35 -12.61
N GLU A 50 -21.99 7.40 -13.94
CA GLU A 50 -20.72 7.44 -14.67
C GLU A 50 -19.93 8.70 -14.31
N VAL A 51 -18.65 8.51 -13.97
CA VAL A 51 -17.74 9.58 -13.57
C VAL A 51 -16.87 9.95 -14.77
N ASP A 52 -16.72 11.27 -15.02
CA ASP A 52 -15.81 11.76 -16.05
C ASP A 52 -14.37 11.39 -15.66
N PRO A 53 -13.61 10.64 -16.49
CA PRO A 53 -12.24 10.26 -16.16
C PRO A 53 -11.30 11.44 -15.89
N SER A 54 -11.63 12.65 -16.38
CA SER A 54 -10.86 13.87 -16.10
C SER A 54 -11.02 14.39 -14.66
N ASP A 55 -12.08 13.97 -13.96
CA ASP A 55 -12.30 14.23 -12.53
C ASP A 55 -11.62 13.17 -11.64
N VAL A 56 -10.96 12.17 -12.24
CA VAL A 56 -10.32 11.06 -11.54
C VAL A 56 -8.80 11.17 -11.60
N VAL A 57 -8.17 11.08 -10.43
CA VAL A 57 -6.71 11.20 -10.28
C VAL A 57 -6.15 9.92 -9.66
N CYS A 58 -5.27 9.21 -10.37
CA CYS A 58 -4.52 8.10 -9.77
C CYS A 58 -3.61 8.64 -8.66
N ILE A 59 -3.75 8.17 -7.43
CA ILE A 59 -2.93 8.61 -6.29
C ILE A 59 -1.92 7.56 -5.83
N ALA A 60 -2.13 6.30 -6.22
CA ALA A 60 -1.21 5.20 -5.94
C ALA A 60 -1.23 4.17 -7.08
N VAL A 61 -0.06 3.62 -7.42
CA VAL A 61 0.10 2.64 -8.49
C VAL A 61 0.41 1.27 -7.91
N GLY A 62 -0.34 0.26 -8.35
CA GLY A 62 -0.09 -1.15 -8.03
C GLY A 62 1.02 -1.76 -8.89
N HIS A 63 1.78 -2.69 -8.32
CA HIS A 63 2.78 -3.50 -9.02
C HIS A 63 2.34 -4.96 -9.12
N GLU A 64 2.55 -5.58 -10.29
CA GLU A 64 2.18 -6.97 -10.59
C GLU A 64 0.69 -7.28 -10.37
N SER A 65 0.28 -8.51 -10.73
CA SER A 65 -1.07 -8.99 -10.45
C SER A 65 -1.44 -8.81 -8.97
N PHE A 66 -2.67 -8.36 -8.75
CA PHE A 66 -3.29 -8.08 -7.45
C PHE A 66 -2.72 -6.89 -6.67
N GLY A 67 -1.74 -6.16 -7.19
CA GLY A 67 -1.31 -4.91 -6.56
C GLY A 67 -2.44 -3.88 -6.60
N ARG A 68 -2.58 -3.09 -5.53
CA ARG A 68 -3.66 -2.10 -5.45
C ARG A 68 -3.30 -0.82 -6.17
N GLN A 69 -4.14 -0.39 -7.10
CA GLN A 69 -4.12 0.91 -7.72
C GLN A 69 -5.25 1.75 -7.14
N LEU A 70 -4.95 2.97 -6.71
CA LEU A 70 -5.92 3.84 -6.05
C LEU A 70 -6.18 5.07 -6.90
N TRP A 71 -7.45 5.35 -7.15
CA TRP A 71 -7.91 6.49 -7.91
C TRP A 71 -8.85 7.34 -7.06
N LEU A 72 -8.59 8.64 -7.00
CA LEU A 72 -9.41 9.60 -6.31
C LEU A 72 -10.36 10.26 -7.31
N ASN A 73 -11.67 10.01 -7.17
CA ASN A 73 -12.71 10.84 -7.77
C ASN A 73 -12.83 12.12 -6.96
N VAL A 74 -12.40 13.24 -7.54
CA VAL A 74 -12.36 14.54 -6.82
C VAL A 74 -13.74 15.19 -6.68
N LYS A 75 -14.71 14.76 -7.48
CA LYS A 75 -16.05 15.36 -7.55
C LYS A 75 -16.95 14.80 -6.45
N ASP A 76 -16.95 13.48 -6.30
CA ASP A 76 -17.86 12.78 -5.36
C ASP A 76 -17.14 12.30 -4.09
N TYR A 77 -15.85 12.63 -3.95
CA TYR A 77 -15.02 12.32 -2.78
C TYR A 77 -14.89 10.81 -2.54
N GLU A 78 -14.63 10.06 -3.61
CA GLU A 78 -14.55 8.61 -3.59
C GLU A 78 -13.15 8.10 -3.97
N ILE A 79 -12.81 6.94 -3.40
CA ILE A 79 -11.67 6.13 -3.80
C ILE A 79 -12.19 4.95 -4.60
N HIS A 80 -11.69 4.81 -5.83
CA HIS A 80 -11.78 3.56 -6.59
C HIS A 80 -10.50 2.78 -6.37
N GLU A 81 -10.64 1.56 -5.87
CA GLU A 81 -9.55 0.60 -5.76
C GLU A 81 -9.63 -0.38 -6.92
N ASP A 82 -8.57 -0.43 -7.72
CA ASP A 82 -8.42 -1.40 -8.80
C ASP A 82 -7.30 -2.40 -8.44
N MET A 83 -7.57 -3.68 -8.66
CA MET A 83 -6.55 -4.72 -8.56
C MET A 83 -5.90 -4.89 -9.92
N VAL A 84 -4.60 -4.64 -10.02
CA VAL A 84 -3.85 -4.84 -11.26
C VAL A 84 -4.05 -6.27 -11.77
N ALA A 85 -4.51 -6.43 -13.02
CA ALA A 85 -4.86 -7.72 -13.62
C ALA A 85 -5.87 -8.55 -12.78
N GLY A 86 -6.70 -7.87 -12.00
CA GLY A 86 -7.79 -8.40 -11.20
C GLY A 86 -9.11 -7.71 -11.54
N ASP A 87 -9.98 -7.60 -10.54
CA ASP A 87 -11.28 -6.94 -10.66
C ASP A 87 -11.27 -5.58 -9.96
N MET A 88 -12.12 -4.67 -10.43
CA MET A 88 -12.34 -3.39 -9.74
C MET A 88 -13.16 -3.64 -8.49
N VAL A 89 -12.79 -2.95 -7.40
CA VAL A 89 -13.59 -2.91 -6.17
C VAL A 89 -14.56 -1.74 -6.27
N ASP A 90 -15.73 -1.88 -5.64
CA ASP A 90 -16.72 -0.80 -5.56
C ASP A 90 -16.08 0.49 -5.02
N ALA A 91 -16.50 1.62 -5.60
CA ALA A 91 -16.10 2.93 -5.12
C ALA A 91 -16.58 3.13 -3.68
N VAL A 92 -15.73 3.74 -2.86
CA VAL A 92 -16.07 4.04 -1.47
C VAL A 92 -15.70 5.47 -1.12
N GLN A 93 -16.44 6.07 -0.21
CA GLN A 93 -16.13 7.41 0.31
C GLN A 93 -14.71 7.46 0.89
N VAL A 94 -14.00 8.56 0.65
CA VAL A 94 -12.59 8.76 1.03
C VAL A 94 -12.37 8.48 2.52
N GLU A 95 -13.24 8.97 3.39
CA GLU A 95 -13.17 8.74 4.84
C GLU A 95 -13.27 7.25 5.17
N THR A 96 -14.26 6.57 4.59
CA THR A 96 -14.48 5.13 4.78
C THR A 96 -13.27 4.32 4.33
N PHE A 97 -12.68 4.66 3.18
CA PHE A 97 -11.47 4.01 2.69
C PHE A 97 -10.32 4.14 3.68
N PHE A 98 -10.00 5.37 4.11
CA PHE A 98 -8.86 5.60 5.00
C PHE A 98 -9.10 5.08 6.42
N GLU A 99 -10.34 5.04 6.90
CA GLU A 99 -10.71 4.38 8.16
C GLU A 99 -10.45 2.88 8.10
N ASN A 100 -10.91 2.20 7.03
CA ASN A 100 -10.64 0.79 6.81
C ASN A 100 -9.14 0.51 6.63
N LEU A 101 -8.43 1.32 5.84
CA LEU A 101 -6.97 1.19 5.67
C LEU A 101 -6.24 1.28 7.02
N LYS A 102 -6.63 2.28 7.84
CA LYS A 102 -6.10 2.43 9.20
C LYS A 102 -6.41 1.21 10.05
N GLU A 103 -7.63 0.72 10.03
CA GLU A 103 -8.02 -0.50 10.76
C GLU A 103 -7.17 -1.70 10.33
N GLN A 104 -6.93 -1.88 9.03
CA GLN A 104 -6.10 -2.98 8.52
C GLN A 104 -4.66 -2.91 9.03
N TYR A 105 -4.07 -1.72 9.10
CA TYR A 105 -2.77 -1.54 9.74
C TYR A 105 -2.83 -1.79 11.25
N GLN A 106 -3.88 -1.30 11.93
CA GLN A 106 -4.02 -1.46 13.37
C GLN A 106 -4.22 -2.91 13.80
N THR A 107 -4.95 -3.67 13.00
CA THR A 107 -5.23 -5.10 13.21
C THR A 107 -4.14 -6.00 12.63
N LEU A 108 -3.08 -5.42 12.06
CA LEU A 108 -1.96 -6.13 11.43
C LEU A 108 -2.41 -7.08 10.31
N LYS A 109 -3.48 -6.70 9.60
CA LYS A 109 -3.83 -7.28 8.29
C LYS A 109 -2.88 -6.77 7.22
N LEU A 110 -2.51 -5.49 7.29
CA LEU A 110 -1.43 -4.92 6.49
C LEU A 110 -0.19 -4.73 7.37
N ILE A 111 0.94 -5.23 6.89
CA ILE A 111 2.22 -5.13 7.59
C ILE A 111 3.22 -4.41 6.67
N PRO A 112 3.63 -3.18 7.03
CA PRO A 112 4.58 -2.42 6.24
C PRO A 112 6.00 -2.96 6.47
N GLY A 113 6.82 -2.97 5.41
CA GLY A 113 8.24 -3.29 5.48
C GLY A 113 9.08 -2.18 4.86
N ARG A 114 10.22 -1.84 5.49
CA ARG A 114 11.15 -0.87 4.92
C ARG A 114 11.83 -1.48 3.69
N GLY A 115 11.65 -0.86 2.52
CA GLY A 115 12.20 -1.38 1.24
C GLY A 115 11.67 -2.78 0.87
N ARG A 116 10.50 -3.14 1.43
CA ARG A 116 9.80 -4.39 1.16
C ARG A 116 8.35 -4.06 0.83
N ILE A 117 7.74 -4.94 0.05
CA ILE A 117 6.33 -4.85 -0.30
C ILE A 117 5.49 -4.96 0.99
N THR A 118 4.50 -4.09 1.18
CA THR A 118 3.49 -4.29 2.25
C THR A 118 2.74 -5.58 1.98
N ILE A 119 2.65 -6.48 2.96
CA ILE A 119 1.96 -7.76 2.82
C ILE A 119 0.54 -7.70 3.39
N GLU A 120 -0.37 -8.45 2.76
CA GLU A 120 -1.70 -8.79 3.30
C GLU A 120 -1.58 -10.10 4.06
N ALA A 121 -1.60 -10.04 5.39
CA ALA A 121 -1.51 -11.20 6.27
C ALA A 121 -2.89 -11.84 6.51
N ASP A 122 -3.67 -12.04 5.46
CA ASP A 122 -5.04 -12.50 5.58
C ASP A 122 -5.09 -14.00 5.92
N LYS A 123 -5.66 -14.31 7.10
CA LYS A 123 -5.99 -15.66 7.60
C LYS A 123 -4.82 -16.61 7.91
N THR A 124 -3.85 -16.18 8.71
CA THR A 124 -3.06 -17.15 9.49
C THR A 124 -3.67 -17.30 10.90
N PRO A 125 -4.45 -18.37 11.17
CA PRO A 125 -4.89 -18.66 12.54
C PRO A 125 -3.66 -18.91 13.41
N GLU A 126 -3.62 -18.34 14.61
CA GLU A 126 -2.53 -18.59 15.56
C GLU A 126 -2.50 -20.08 15.89
N ARG A 127 -1.37 -20.75 15.61
CA ARG A 127 -1.17 -22.19 15.86
C ARG A 127 0.02 -22.37 16.78
N GLU A 128 -0.02 -23.40 17.63
CA GLU A 128 1.12 -23.83 18.46
C GLU A 128 2.25 -24.52 17.67
N GLY A 129 2.18 -24.51 16.33
CA GLY A 129 3.14 -25.15 15.42
C GLY A 129 4.32 -24.25 15.04
N ARG A 130 5.02 -24.60 13.95
CA ARG A 130 6.09 -23.77 13.39
C ARG A 130 5.53 -22.41 12.96
N ILE A 131 5.96 -21.35 13.63
CA ILE A 131 5.55 -19.97 13.38
C ILE A 131 5.93 -19.57 11.93
N THR A 132 4.95 -19.11 11.17
CA THR A 132 5.09 -18.51 9.84
C THR A 132 5.60 -17.08 9.93
N GLU A 133 6.01 -16.49 8.81
CA GLU A 133 6.63 -15.16 8.81
C GLU A 133 5.64 -14.08 9.27
N GLU A 134 4.41 -14.17 8.78
CA GLU A 134 3.31 -13.27 9.11
C GLU A 134 2.91 -13.37 10.59
N GLU A 135 2.86 -14.60 11.14
CA GLU A 135 2.57 -14.84 12.55
C GLU A 135 3.66 -14.25 13.46
N TYR A 136 4.93 -14.39 13.08
CA TYR A 136 6.03 -13.86 13.87
C TYR A 136 6.02 -12.32 13.90
N VAL A 137 5.77 -11.69 12.75
CA VAL A 137 5.74 -10.22 12.69
C VAL A 137 4.60 -9.65 13.52
N ARG A 138 3.43 -10.30 13.52
CA ARG A 138 2.34 -9.95 14.45
C ARG A 138 2.76 -10.06 15.90
N GLN A 139 3.50 -11.10 16.26
CA GLN A 139 4.01 -11.27 17.63
C GLN A 139 5.01 -10.17 18.00
N ILE A 140 5.93 -9.79 17.09
CA ILE A 140 6.83 -8.64 17.32
C ILE A 140 5.99 -7.39 17.60
N TYR A 141 5.05 -7.05 16.73
CA TYR A 141 4.25 -5.83 16.90
C TYR A 141 3.52 -5.82 18.24
N ARG A 142 2.90 -6.95 18.63
CA ARG A 142 2.24 -7.07 19.93
C ARG A 142 3.20 -6.98 21.12
N GLN A 143 4.38 -7.60 21.05
CA GLN A 143 5.39 -7.56 22.12
C GLN A 143 5.91 -6.14 22.38
N HIS A 144 5.95 -5.32 21.34
CA HIS A 144 6.35 -3.91 21.43
C HIS A 144 5.16 -2.96 21.73
N GLY A 145 3.94 -3.48 21.92
CA GLY A 145 2.75 -2.67 22.17
C GLY A 145 2.28 -1.86 20.95
N TRP A 146 2.64 -2.29 19.73
CA TRP A 146 2.19 -1.69 18.48
C TRP A 146 0.86 -2.31 18.03
N PRO A 147 -0.03 -1.53 17.41
CA PRO A 147 0.17 -0.17 16.87
C PRO A 147 0.04 0.98 17.89
N ASP A 148 -0.40 0.72 19.13
CA ASP A 148 -0.79 1.78 20.08
C ASP A 148 0.40 2.66 20.52
N ALA A 149 1.59 2.07 20.70
CA ALA A 149 2.85 2.76 20.99
C ALA A 149 3.80 2.76 19.78
N PHE A 150 3.26 2.81 18.55
CA PHE A 150 4.06 2.62 17.33
C PHE A 150 5.23 3.60 17.18
N CYS A 151 6.43 3.05 17.03
CA CYS A 151 7.63 3.77 16.64
C CYS A 151 8.16 3.16 15.32
N LYS A 152 8.18 3.97 14.26
CA LYS A 152 8.50 3.52 12.89
C LYS A 152 9.87 2.87 12.80
N GLU A 153 10.88 3.52 13.34
CA GLU A 153 12.27 3.06 13.30
C GLU A 153 12.48 1.79 14.11
N GLU A 154 11.87 1.68 15.28
CA GLU A 154 11.93 0.48 16.11
C GLU A 154 11.18 -0.69 15.45
N ALA A 155 10.01 -0.42 14.85
CA ALA A 155 9.23 -1.43 14.16
C ALA A 155 9.95 -2.00 12.95
N PHE A 156 10.52 -1.13 12.12
CA PHE A 156 11.32 -1.58 11.00
C PHE A 156 12.56 -2.33 11.46
N LYS A 157 13.25 -1.86 12.50
CA LYS A 157 14.42 -2.55 13.04
C LYS A 157 14.06 -3.94 13.57
N ALA A 158 12.98 -4.07 14.35
CA ALA A 158 12.59 -5.34 14.96
C ALA A 158 12.17 -6.38 13.90
N VAL A 159 11.53 -5.93 12.82
CA VAL A 159 11.22 -6.77 11.66
C VAL A 159 12.49 -7.15 10.90
N ASP A 160 13.36 -6.19 10.60
CA ASP A 160 14.62 -6.41 9.87
C ASP A 160 15.54 -7.40 10.59
N ASP A 161 15.73 -7.22 11.91
CA ASP A 161 16.56 -8.09 12.76
C ASP A 161 16.10 -9.55 12.72
N TRP A 162 14.80 -9.80 12.54
CA TRP A 162 14.25 -11.15 12.45
C TRP A 162 14.29 -11.72 11.03
N ILE A 163 14.02 -10.89 10.02
CA ILE A 163 13.87 -11.36 8.63
C ILE A 163 15.21 -11.55 7.91
N ASP A 164 16.20 -10.69 8.18
CA ASP A 164 17.48 -10.70 7.48
C ASP A 164 18.25 -12.03 7.67
N PRO A 165 18.25 -12.67 8.85
CA PRO A 165 18.84 -14.00 9.03
C PRO A 165 18.12 -15.13 8.29
N LEU A 166 16.84 -14.96 7.92
CA LEU A 166 16.03 -15.96 7.23
C LEU A 166 16.17 -15.90 5.70
N TYR A 167 16.82 -14.85 5.19
CA TYR A 167 16.89 -14.45 3.79
C TYR A 167 17.51 -15.49 2.85
N GLU A 168 18.43 -16.34 3.32
CA GLU A 168 18.99 -17.42 2.50
C GLU A 168 18.01 -18.59 2.27
N SER A 169 16.84 -18.61 2.93
CA SER A 169 15.99 -19.81 2.99
C SER A 169 14.57 -19.68 2.45
N ARG A 170 13.99 -18.47 2.31
CA ARG A 170 12.54 -18.34 2.00
C ARG A 170 12.20 -17.11 1.15
N TYR A 171 11.37 -17.32 0.14
CA TYR A 171 11.09 -16.43 -0.99
C TYR A 171 9.90 -15.46 -0.77
N GLU A 172 9.26 -15.45 0.40
CA GLU A 172 7.85 -15.02 0.49
C GLU A 172 7.65 -13.53 0.84
N TRP A 173 8.50 -12.89 1.67
CA TRP A 173 8.46 -11.43 1.86
C TRP A 173 9.50 -10.70 1.00
N ALA A 174 9.18 -10.55 -0.29
CA ALA A 174 10.07 -9.99 -1.29
C ALA A 174 10.49 -8.53 -1.00
N ARG A 175 11.78 -8.25 -1.20
CA ARG A 175 12.26 -6.88 -1.38
C ARG A 175 11.56 -6.25 -2.57
N SER A 176 11.38 -4.95 -2.51
CA SER A 176 10.91 -4.18 -3.64
C SER A 176 11.86 -4.38 -4.83
N PRO A 177 11.33 -4.54 -6.05
CA PRO A 177 12.17 -4.65 -7.23
C PRO A 177 13.12 -3.44 -7.33
N PRO A 178 14.41 -3.61 -7.67
CA PRO A 178 15.39 -2.52 -7.67
C PRO A 178 15.02 -1.35 -8.60
N ASP A 179 14.36 -1.64 -9.72
CA ASP A 179 13.79 -0.67 -10.65
C ASP A 179 12.59 0.08 -10.05
N TRP A 180 11.82 -0.58 -9.19
CA TRP A 180 10.72 0.03 -8.45
C TRP A 180 11.18 1.02 -7.38
N ASP A 181 12.32 0.76 -6.73
CA ASP A 181 12.89 1.62 -5.68
C ASP A 181 13.80 2.75 -6.23
N SER A 182 14.41 2.55 -7.40
CA SER A 182 15.35 3.50 -8.00
C SER A 182 14.69 4.66 -8.75
N VAL A 183 13.39 4.55 -9.05
CA VAL A 183 12.62 5.59 -9.73
C VAL A 183 11.74 6.32 -8.72
N ARG A 184 11.82 7.67 -8.70
CA ARG A 184 10.74 8.46 -8.11
C ARG A 184 9.55 8.29 -9.04
N TRP A 185 8.49 7.66 -8.56
CA TRP A 185 7.26 7.50 -9.34
C TRP A 185 6.59 8.87 -9.41
N THR A 186 6.99 9.54 -10.48
CA THR A 186 6.49 10.79 -11.00
C THR A 186 5.79 10.50 -12.30
#